data_AF-A0A7S0VDU7-F1
#
_entry.id   AF-A0A7S0VDU7-F1
#
_cell.length_a   1.000
_cell.length_b   1.000
_cell.length_c   1.000
_cell.angle_alpha   90.00
_cell.angle_beta   90.00
_cell.angle_gamma   90.00
#
_symmetry.space_group_name_H-M   'P 1'
#
loop_
_entity.id
_entity.type
_entity.pdbx_description
1 polymer ?
#
loop_
_entity_poly.entity_id
_entity_poly.type
_entity_poly.pdbx_seq_one_letter_code
_entity_poly.pdbx_strand_id
1 'polypeptide(L)'
;GQPAPGEMDDALSRLATSNHALQNLIRRLGTGLEDLLPNVQGRARMKEILAALKEHGNDARQMEALTELCEALSMGQEEVLIGFSVDAFLPVLVELLGMEHNPELMLLSSRALTHLLEVLPKASGKVAACGAVPVFCQRLLTIEFIDVAEQSLLAMSKLAVDHPEPLLRASGLAATLTFIDFFDTNTQRT
;
A
#
# COMPACT_ATOMS: atom_id res chain seq x y z
N GLY A 1 50.43 43.51 23.97
CA GLY A 1 49.26 44.21 24.51
C GLY A 1 48.31 43.17 25.06
N GLN A 2 48.09 43.17 26.37
CA GLN A 2 47.12 42.27 27.02
C GLN A 2 45.71 42.80 26.70
N PRO A 3 44.75 41.96 26.28
CA PRO A 3 43.40 42.43 25.99
C PRO A 3 42.68 42.79 27.30
N ALA A 4 41.87 43.83 27.26
CA ALA A 4 41.15 44.35 28.42
C ALA A 4 40.06 43.35 28.89
N PRO A 5 39.78 43.23 30.20
CA PRO A 5 38.90 42.18 30.74
C PRO A 5 37.43 42.24 30.28
N GLY A 6 36.99 43.32 29.62
CA GLY A 6 35.61 43.49 29.15
C GLY A 6 35.34 43.05 27.70
N GLU A 7 36.36 42.97 26.84
CA GLU A 7 36.16 42.69 25.40
C GLU A 7 35.90 41.19 25.13
N MET A 8 36.44 40.31 25.97
CA MET A 8 36.21 38.86 25.88
C MET A 8 34.77 38.49 26.25
N ASP A 9 34.19 39.17 27.23
CA ASP A 9 32.84 38.92 27.74
C ASP A 9 31.75 39.43 26.78
N ASP A 10 32.04 40.56 26.10
CA ASP A 10 31.19 41.10 25.05
C ASP A 10 31.20 40.22 23.78
N ALA A 11 32.35 39.62 23.44
CA ALA A 11 32.44 38.66 22.34
C ALA A 11 31.67 37.36 22.61
N LEU A 12 31.75 36.83 23.84
CA LEU A 12 31.04 35.62 24.25
C LEU A 12 29.52 35.82 24.33
N SER A 13 29.08 36.96 24.84
CA SER A 13 27.65 37.30 24.88
C SER A 13 27.06 37.54 23.49
N ARG A 14 27.82 38.11 22.55
CA ARG A 14 27.43 38.22 21.12
C ARG A 14 27.36 36.88 20.41
N LEU A 15 28.28 35.96 20.69
CA LEU A 15 28.22 34.58 20.19
C LEU A 15 27.02 33.81 20.77
N ALA A 16 26.71 34.00 22.06
CA ALA A 16 25.56 33.38 22.71
C ALA A 16 24.22 33.89 22.16
N THR A 17 24.09 35.21 21.93
CA THR A 17 22.90 35.80 21.30
C THR A 17 22.73 35.37 19.84
N SER A 18 23.83 35.22 19.10
CA SER A 18 23.83 34.70 17.72
C SER A 18 23.31 33.26 17.66
N ASN A 19 23.76 32.40 18.58
CA ASN A 19 23.29 31.02 18.68
C ASN A 19 21.81 30.95 19.08
N HIS A 20 21.35 31.80 20.01
CA HIS A 20 19.94 31.84 20.38
C HIS A 20 19.04 32.33 19.24
N ALA A 21 19.51 33.28 18.42
CA ALA A 21 18.80 33.74 17.23
C ALA A 21 18.69 32.64 16.17
N LEU A 22 19.77 31.88 15.94
CA LEU A 22 19.77 30.72 15.04
C LEU A 22 18.85 29.60 15.54
N GLN A 23 18.90 29.27 16.84
CA GLN A 23 18.01 28.25 17.41
C GLN A 23 16.54 28.67 17.33
N ASN A 24 16.23 29.96 17.54
CA ASN A 24 14.87 30.46 17.36
C ASN A 24 14.45 30.47 15.87
N LEU A 25 15.37 30.71 14.93
CA LEU A 25 15.07 30.62 13.50
C LEU A 25 14.83 29.16 13.07
N ILE A 26 15.66 28.22 13.52
CA ILE A 26 15.50 26.78 13.26
C ILE A 26 14.18 26.29 13.84
N ARG A 27 13.82 26.73 15.05
CA ARG A 27 12.54 26.35 15.68
C ARG A 27 11.34 26.94 14.94
N ARG A 28 11.43 28.18 14.46
CA ARG A 28 10.36 28.83 13.67
C ARG A 28 10.26 28.28 12.24
N LEU A 29 11.37 27.83 11.66
CA LEU A 29 11.40 27.12 10.38
C LEU A 29 10.86 25.69 10.52
N GLY A 30 11.19 24.98 11.61
CA GLY A 30 10.68 23.63 11.87
C GLY A 30 9.15 23.61 11.97
N THR A 31 8.58 24.49 12.81
CA THR A 31 7.12 24.52 13.02
C THR A 31 6.32 25.05 11.82
N GLY A 32 6.94 25.83 10.92
CA GLY A 32 6.27 26.37 9.73
C GLY A 32 6.44 25.50 8.47
N LEU A 33 7.41 24.59 8.45
CA LEU A 33 7.62 23.64 7.35
C LEU A 33 6.71 22.43 7.47
N GLU A 34 6.31 22.05 8.68
CA GLU A 34 5.34 20.97 8.95
C GLU A 34 3.98 21.23 8.25
N ASP A 35 3.49 22.47 8.27
CA ASP A 35 2.23 22.89 7.60
C ASP A 35 2.38 23.04 6.07
N LEU A 36 3.61 23.11 5.55
CA LEU A 36 3.90 23.25 4.11
C LEU A 36 4.16 21.91 3.41
N LEU A 37 4.16 20.80 4.12
CA LEU A 37 4.42 19.47 3.56
C LEU A 37 3.29 18.49 3.87
N PRO A 38 2.07 18.68 3.32
CA PRO A 38 1.03 17.64 3.34
C PRO A 38 1.57 16.29 2.82
N ASN A 39 2.55 16.35 1.93
CA ASN A 39 3.26 15.21 1.37
C ASN A 39 4.07 14.35 2.38
N VAL A 40 4.48 14.91 3.53
CA VAL A 40 5.23 14.15 4.56
C VAL A 40 4.30 13.25 5.37
N GLN A 41 3.07 13.72 5.64
CA GLN A 41 2.07 12.96 6.40
C GLN A 41 1.62 11.71 5.63
N GLY A 42 1.30 11.84 4.34
CA GLY A 42 0.93 10.68 3.50
C GLY A 42 2.03 9.61 3.42
N ARG A 43 3.29 10.04 3.36
CA ARG A 43 4.45 9.12 3.34
C ARG A 43 4.71 8.44 4.69
N ALA A 44 4.49 9.14 5.80
CA ALA A 44 4.59 8.56 7.15
C ALA A 44 3.50 7.50 7.35
N ARG A 45 2.24 7.86 7.05
CA ARG A 45 1.09 6.96 7.11
C ARG A 45 1.32 5.69 6.28
N MET A 46 1.80 5.81 5.05
CA MET A 46 2.05 4.66 4.20
C MET A 46 3.15 3.73 4.75
N LYS A 47 4.18 4.29 5.41
CA LYS A 47 5.20 3.48 6.08
C LYS A 47 4.65 2.73 7.29
N GLU A 48 3.75 3.35 8.05
CA GLU A 48 3.09 2.74 9.21
C GLU A 48 2.19 1.57 8.78
N ILE A 49 1.37 1.77 7.75
CA ILE A 49 0.57 0.70 7.13
C ILE A 49 1.48 -0.45 6.69
N LEU A 50 2.57 -0.17 5.96
CA LEU A 50 3.49 -1.21 5.51
C LEU A 50 4.14 -1.97 6.67
N ALA A 51 4.47 -1.28 7.77
CA ALA A 51 5.04 -1.90 8.95
C ALA A 51 4.02 -2.84 9.63
N ALA A 52 2.75 -2.41 9.73
CA ALA A 52 1.67 -3.21 10.28
C ALA A 52 1.37 -4.46 9.42
N LEU A 53 1.38 -4.33 8.09
CA LEU A 53 1.20 -5.47 7.18
C LEU A 53 2.31 -6.52 7.30
N LYS A 54 3.53 -6.12 7.66
CA LYS A 54 4.68 -7.01 7.86
C LYS A 54 4.74 -7.65 9.25
N GLU A 55 3.79 -7.36 10.13
CA GLU A 55 3.74 -7.92 11.47
C GLU A 55 3.16 -9.34 11.44
N HIS A 56 4.03 -10.31 11.15
CA HIS A 56 3.66 -11.72 11.07
C HIS A 56 3.12 -12.21 12.42
N GLY A 57 2.00 -12.93 12.39
CA GLY A 57 1.36 -13.52 13.57
C GLY A 57 0.35 -12.61 14.28
N ASN A 58 0.03 -11.44 13.69
CA ASN A 58 -1.01 -10.55 14.19
C ASN A 58 -2.03 -10.22 13.08
N ASP A 59 -2.85 -11.21 12.72
CA ASP A 59 -3.88 -11.10 11.68
C ASP A 59 -4.80 -9.90 11.88
N ALA A 60 -5.21 -9.61 13.12
CA ALA A 60 -6.08 -8.47 13.44
C ALA A 60 -5.45 -7.15 12.99
N ARG A 61 -4.17 -6.96 13.32
CA ARG A 61 -3.43 -5.76 12.93
C ARG A 61 -3.17 -5.69 11.41
N GLN A 62 -2.94 -6.84 10.78
CA GLN A 62 -2.79 -6.91 9.32
C GLN A 62 -4.13 -6.58 8.61
N MET A 63 -5.27 -7.01 9.13
CA MET A 63 -6.60 -6.68 8.60
C MET A 63 -6.94 -5.19 8.77
N GLU A 64 -6.65 -4.62 9.94
CA GLU A 64 -6.82 -3.17 10.17
C GLU A 64 -6.00 -2.37 9.15
N ALA A 65 -4.73 -2.73 8.97
CA ALA A 65 -3.84 -2.06 8.02
C ALA A 65 -4.28 -2.25 6.56
N LEU A 66 -4.75 -3.44 6.18
CA LEU A 66 -5.29 -3.68 4.84
C LEU A 66 -6.59 -2.90 4.58
N THR A 67 -7.46 -2.80 5.58
CA THR A 67 -8.70 -2.02 5.50
C THR A 67 -8.38 -0.55 5.27
N GLU A 68 -7.47 0.00 6.09
CA GLU A 68 -7.00 1.37 5.95
C GLU A 68 -6.34 1.60 4.57
N LEU A 69 -5.55 0.64 4.07
CA LEU A 69 -4.96 0.72 2.75
C LEU A 69 -6.01 0.71 1.63
N CYS A 70 -7.03 -0.14 1.72
CA CYS A 70 -8.13 -0.19 0.75
C CYS A 70 -8.90 1.13 0.70
N GLU A 71 -9.18 1.73 1.86
CA GLU A 71 -9.82 3.05 1.94
C GLU A 71 -8.93 4.14 1.33
N ALA A 72 -7.65 4.13 1.66
CA ALA A 72 -6.69 5.09 1.11
C ALA A 72 -6.58 5.02 -0.42
N LEU A 73 -6.54 3.80 -0.97
CA LEU A 73 -6.49 3.58 -2.42
C LEU A 73 -7.83 3.90 -3.09
N SER A 74 -8.96 3.44 -2.55
CA SER A 74 -10.29 3.65 -3.18
C SER A 74 -10.71 5.12 -3.26
N MET A 75 -10.31 5.95 -2.31
CA MET A 75 -10.56 7.39 -2.34
C MET A 75 -9.68 8.14 -3.37
N GLY A 76 -8.65 7.49 -3.91
CA GLY A 76 -7.77 8.07 -4.93
C GLY A 76 -7.05 9.34 -4.48
N GLN A 77 -6.78 9.50 -3.18
CA GLN A 77 -6.15 10.70 -2.63
C GLN A 77 -4.75 10.85 -3.25
N GLU A 78 -4.46 11.99 -3.90
CA GLU A 78 -3.15 12.24 -4.54
C GLU A 78 -1.99 12.06 -3.55
N GLU A 79 -2.20 12.39 -2.28
CA GLU A 79 -1.23 12.25 -1.19
C GLU A 79 -0.79 10.79 -0.95
N VAL A 80 -1.71 9.84 -1.15
CA VAL A 80 -1.44 8.40 -1.01
C VAL A 80 -0.45 7.95 -2.09
N LEU A 81 -0.56 8.49 -3.31
CA LEU A 81 0.26 8.09 -4.44
C LEU A 81 1.69 8.61 -4.37
N ILE A 82 1.94 9.75 -3.73
CA ILE A 82 3.29 10.33 -3.64
C ILE A 82 4.16 9.54 -2.64
N GLY A 83 3.55 8.87 -1.65
CA GLY A 83 4.22 8.03 -0.67
C GLY A 83 4.25 6.53 -0.99
N PHE A 84 3.42 6.07 -1.95
CA PHE A 84 3.21 4.65 -2.21
C PHE A 84 4.37 4.02 -2.99
N SER A 85 5.00 3.01 -2.40
CA SER A 85 6.03 2.21 -3.06
C SER A 85 5.46 0.87 -3.50
N VAL A 86 5.06 0.78 -4.77
CA VAL A 86 4.54 -0.47 -5.36
C VAL A 86 5.47 -1.66 -5.08
N ASP A 87 6.78 -1.47 -5.21
CA ASP A 87 7.77 -2.53 -5.00
C ASP A 87 7.85 -3.01 -3.55
N ALA A 88 7.50 -2.17 -2.59
CA ALA A 88 7.51 -2.52 -1.17
C ALA A 88 6.21 -3.19 -0.71
N PHE A 89 5.08 -2.80 -1.29
CA PHE A 89 3.76 -3.33 -0.94
C PHE A 89 3.44 -4.65 -1.64
N LEU A 90 3.77 -4.79 -2.93
CA LEU A 90 3.35 -5.95 -3.71
C LEU A 90 3.74 -7.30 -3.09
N PRO A 91 4.98 -7.53 -2.62
CA PRO A 91 5.34 -8.82 -2.03
C PRO A 91 4.47 -9.17 -0.82
N VAL A 92 4.19 -8.18 0.03
CA VAL A 92 3.38 -8.36 1.25
C VAL A 92 1.91 -8.62 0.89
N LEU A 93 1.37 -7.91 -0.10
CA LEU A 93 0.00 -8.14 -0.57
C LEU A 93 -0.14 -9.54 -1.19
N VAL A 94 0.80 -9.99 -2.03
CA VAL A 94 0.76 -11.34 -2.61
C VAL A 94 0.87 -12.42 -1.52
N GLU A 95 1.69 -12.19 -0.51
CA GLU A 95 1.79 -13.09 0.65
C GLU A 95 0.45 -13.19 1.40
N LEU A 96 -0.16 -12.05 1.75
CA LEU A 96 -1.46 -12.00 2.45
C LEU A 96 -2.60 -12.59 1.63
N LEU A 97 -2.56 -12.46 0.30
CA LEU A 97 -3.51 -13.10 -0.62
C LEU A 97 -3.45 -14.65 -0.55
N GLY A 98 -2.29 -15.20 -0.16
CA GLY A 98 -2.05 -16.63 0.00
C GLY A 98 -2.38 -17.20 1.39
N MET A 99 -2.89 -16.40 2.32
CA MET A 99 -3.15 -16.81 3.71
C MET A 99 -4.42 -17.66 3.85
N GLU A 100 -4.37 -18.92 3.40
CA GLU A 100 -5.52 -19.84 3.33
C GLU A 100 -6.30 -20.03 4.64
N HIS A 101 -5.67 -19.81 5.80
CA HIS A 101 -6.35 -19.91 7.09
C HIS A 101 -7.19 -18.69 7.45
N ASN A 102 -7.08 -17.59 6.69
CA ASN A 102 -7.79 -16.35 6.96
C ASN A 102 -8.36 -15.74 5.66
N PRO A 103 -9.62 -16.05 5.30
CA PRO A 103 -10.24 -15.57 4.06
C PRO A 103 -10.43 -14.05 4.03
N GLU A 104 -10.51 -13.39 5.19
CA GLU A 104 -10.68 -11.93 5.26
C GLU A 104 -9.38 -11.21 4.85
N LEU A 105 -8.21 -11.69 5.30
CA LEU A 105 -6.92 -11.22 4.80
C LEU A 105 -6.77 -11.41 3.30
N MET A 106 -7.19 -12.58 2.79
CA MET A 106 -7.16 -12.88 1.37
C MET A 106 -8.04 -11.90 0.56
N LEU A 107 -9.26 -11.66 1.04
CA LEU A 107 -10.23 -10.77 0.40
C LEU A 107 -9.73 -9.32 0.37
N LEU A 108 -9.29 -8.80 1.52
CA LEU A 108 -8.80 -7.43 1.65
C LEU A 108 -7.52 -7.22 0.83
N SER A 109 -6.61 -8.20 0.78
CA SER A 109 -5.41 -8.10 -0.04
C SER A 109 -5.74 -8.11 -1.54
N SER A 110 -6.65 -9.00 -1.97
CA SER A 110 -7.15 -9.00 -3.35
C SER A 110 -7.78 -7.65 -3.72
N ARG A 111 -8.57 -7.05 -2.81
CA ARG A 111 -9.19 -5.74 -3.02
C ARG A 111 -8.16 -4.62 -3.10
N ALA A 112 -7.14 -4.63 -2.25
CA ALA A 112 -6.04 -3.67 -2.32
C ALA A 112 -5.29 -3.74 -3.66
N LEU A 113 -5.03 -4.95 -4.17
CA LEU A 113 -4.43 -5.14 -5.51
C LEU A 113 -5.34 -4.62 -6.62
N THR A 114 -6.65 -4.86 -6.54
CA THR A 114 -7.63 -4.31 -7.49
C THR A 114 -7.63 -2.78 -7.50
N HIS A 115 -7.69 -2.14 -6.33
CA HIS A 115 -7.64 -0.68 -6.23
C HIS A 115 -6.29 -0.13 -6.70
N LEU A 116 -5.19 -0.83 -6.45
CA LEU A 116 -3.89 -0.46 -6.99
C LEU A 116 -3.90 -0.42 -8.52
N LEU A 117 -4.52 -1.40 -9.19
CA LEU A 117 -4.65 -1.43 -10.65
C LEU A 117 -5.55 -0.32 -11.19
N GLU A 118 -6.54 0.10 -10.41
CA GLU A 118 -7.44 1.21 -10.77
C GLU A 118 -6.75 2.56 -10.69
N VAL A 119 -6.05 2.82 -9.58
CA VAL A 119 -5.46 4.13 -9.31
C VAL A 119 -4.08 4.28 -9.96
N LEU A 120 -3.33 3.18 -10.09
CA LEU A 120 -2.02 3.14 -10.72
C LEU A 120 -1.96 2.09 -11.84
N PRO A 121 -2.60 2.32 -13.00
CA PRO A 121 -2.54 1.38 -14.12
C PRO A 121 -1.11 1.02 -14.55
N LYS A 122 -0.16 1.96 -14.42
CA LYS A 122 1.27 1.72 -14.71
C LYS A 122 1.91 0.64 -13.83
N ALA A 123 1.32 0.29 -12.71
CA ALA A 123 1.77 -0.79 -11.83
C ALA A 123 1.37 -2.19 -12.33
N SER A 124 0.45 -2.30 -13.30
CA SER A 124 -0.11 -3.57 -13.76
C SER A 124 0.95 -4.59 -14.18
N GLY A 125 2.01 -4.15 -14.88
CA GLY A 125 3.13 -5.00 -15.26
C GLY A 125 3.91 -5.55 -14.06
N LYS A 126 4.04 -4.74 -13.00
CA LYS A 126 4.68 -5.20 -11.74
C LYS A 126 3.80 -6.20 -11.02
N VAL A 127 2.49 -5.97 -10.95
CA VAL A 127 1.53 -6.93 -10.36
C VAL A 127 1.56 -8.26 -11.10
N ALA A 128 1.60 -8.23 -12.44
CA ALA A 128 1.68 -9.43 -13.25
C ALA A 128 2.99 -10.21 -13.04
N ALA A 129 4.08 -9.51 -12.76
CA ALA A 129 5.41 -10.10 -12.54
C ALA A 129 5.67 -10.53 -11.09
N CYS A 130 4.93 -10.02 -10.10
CA CYS A 130 5.20 -10.26 -8.67
C CYS A 130 4.60 -11.58 -8.14
N GLY A 131 4.11 -12.45 -9.02
CA GLY A 131 3.55 -13.75 -8.64
C GLY A 131 2.10 -13.71 -8.15
N ALA A 132 1.38 -12.58 -8.31
CA ALA A 132 -0.04 -12.51 -7.95
C ALA A 132 -0.92 -13.41 -8.84
N VAL A 133 -0.59 -13.53 -10.14
CA VAL A 133 -1.42 -14.23 -11.13
C VAL A 133 -1.63 -15.73 -10.79
N PRO A 134 -0.59 -16.52 -10.46
CA PRO A 134 -0.78 -17.90 -10.01
C PRO A 134 -1.67 -18.02 -8.77
N VAL A 135 -1.54 -17.09 -7.81
CA VAL A 135 -2.35 -17.10 -6.58
C VAL A 135 -3.81 -16.86 -6.91
N PHE A 136 -4.13 -15.85 -7.73
CA PHE A 136 -5.50 -15.62 -8.20
C PHE A 136 -6.08 -16.84 -8.92
N CYS A 137 -5.32 -17.48 -9.81
CA CYS A 137 -5.77 -18.69 -10.50
C CYS A 137 -6.06 -19.82 -9.50
N GLN A 138 -5.22 -20.00 -8.48
CA GLN A 138 -5.46 -20.98 -7.42
C GLN A 138 -6.74 -20.67 -6.64
N ARG A 139 -7.06 -19.40 -6.35
CA ARG A 139 -8.31 -19.03 -5.68
C ARG A 139 -9.56 -19.39 -6.49
N LEU A 140 -9.49 -19.32 -7.82
CA LEU A 140 -10.61 -19.74 -8.69
C LEU A 140 -10.75 -21.27 -8.82
N LEU A 141 -9.66 -22.01 -8.64
CA LEU A 141 -9.66 -23.48 -8.67
C LEU A 141 -10.08 -24.10 -7.32
N THR A 142 -9.84 -23.39 -6.22
CA THR A 142 -10.23 -23.78 -4.86
C THR A 142 -11.36 -22.87 -4.38
N ILE A 143 -12.57 -23.08 -4.91
CA ILE A 143 -13.76 -22.27 -4.58
C ILE A 143 -14.25 -22.64 -3.16
N GLU A 144 -13.47 -22.27 -2.16
CA GLU A 144 -13.84 -22.38 -0.73
C GLU A 144 -14.51 -21.09 -0.25
N PHE A 145 -14.07 -19.95 -0.78
CA PHE A 145 -14.56 -18.61 -0.43
C PHE A 145 -14.99 -17.85 -1.69
N ILE A 146 -16.31 -17.78 -1.93
CA ILE A 146 -16.90 -17.19 -3.14
C ILE A 146 -16.48 -15.72 -3.30
N ASP A 147 -16.51 -14.93 -2.22
CA ASP A 147 -16.14 -13.51 -2.27
C ASP A 147 -14.67 -13.31 -2.70
N VAL A 148 -13.77 -14.18 -2.25
CA VAL A 148 -12.35 -14.13 -2.64
C VAL A 148 -12.18 -14.50 -4.10
N ALA A 149 -12.91 -15.51 -4.58
CA ALA A 149 -12.89 -15.92 -5.98
C ALA A 149 -13.41 -14.79 -6.89
N GLU A 150 -14.53 -14.16 -6.53
CA GLU A 150 -15.09 -13.02 -7.29
C GLU A 150 -14.10 -11.84 -7.34
N GLN A 151 -13.52 -11.47 -6.20
CA GLN A 151 -12.51 -10.40 -6.16
C GLN A 151 -11.23 -10.76 -6.93
N SER A 152 -10.82 -12.02 -6.92
CA SER A 152 -9.69 -12.51 -7.72
C SER A 152 -9.97 -12.40 -9.21
N LEU A 153 -11.18 -12.77 -9.63
CA LEU A 153 -11.62 -12.65 -11.02
C LEU A 153 -11.65 -11.19 -11.48
N LEU A 154 -12.13 -10.28 -10.63
CA LEU A 154 -12.10 -8.84 -10.89
C LEU A 154 -10.66 -8.34 -11.09
N ALA A 155 -9.73 -8.68 -10.20
CA ALA A 155 -8.32 -8.32 -10.33
C ALA A 155 -7.71 -8.87 -11.63
N MET A 156 -7.97 -10.14 -11.95
CA MET A 156 -7.52 -10.79 -13.18
C MET A 156 -8.07 -10.09 -14.43
N SER A 157 -9.35 -9.70 -14.44
CA SER A 157 -9.95 -9.00 -15.58
C SER A 157 -9.27 -7.65 -15.86
N LYS A 158 -8.88 -6.91 -14.81
CA LYS A 158 -8.14 -5.66 -14.95
C LYS A 158 -6.74 -5.90 -15.50
N LEU A 159 -6.04 -6.93 -15.01
CA LEU A 159 -4.72 -7.30 -15.54
C LEU A 159 -4.78 -7.76 -17.00
N ALA A 160 -5.83 -8.47 -17.40
CA ALA A 160 -5.98 -9.01 -18.75
C ALA A 160 -6.01 -7.93 -19.84
N VAL A 161 -6.37 -6.69 -19.50
CA VAL A 161 -6.41 -5.56 -20.44
C VAL A 161 -5.01 -5.26 -20.99
N ASP A 162 -4.01 -5.17 -20.12
CA ASP A 162 -2.65 -4.79 -20.49
C ASP A 162 -1.67 -5.98 -20.52
N HIS A 163 -1.95 -7.03 -19.74
CA HIS A 163 -1.04 -8.15 -19.51
C HIS A 163 -1.76 -9.51 -19.62
N PRO A 164 -2.36 -9.86 -20.78
CA PRO A 164 -3.04 -11.15 -20.95
C PRO A 164 -2.08 -12.36 -20.93
N GLU A 165 -0.83 -12.18 -21.38
CA GLU A 165 0.12 -13.28 -21.54
C GLU A 165 0.48 -13.99 -20.21
N PRO A 166 0.79 -13.30 -19.10
CA PRO A 166 0.94 -13.92 -17.78
C PRO A 166 -0.27 -14.75 -17.33
N LEU A 167 -1.50 -14.28 -17.60
CA LEU A 167 -2.72 -15.01 -17.24
C LEU A 167 -2.86 -16.29 -18.04
N LEU A 168 -2.59 -16.25 -19.35
CA LEU A 168 -2.64 -17.43 -20.21
C LEU A 168 -1.62 -18.48 -19.79
N ARG A 169 -0.39 -18.07 -19.46
CA ARG A 169 0.66 -18.99 -18.99
C ARG A 169 0.33 -19.65 -17.65
N ALA A 170 -0.43 -18.97 -16.79
CA ALA A 170 -0.84 -19.49 -15.49
C ALA A 170 -2.13 -20.33 -15.55
N SER A 171 -2.59 -20.73 -16.74
CA SER A 171 -3.87 -21.43 -16.94
C SER A 171 -5.09 -20.62 -16.47
N GLY A 172 -4.98 -19.29 -16.48
CA GLY A 172 -6.04 -18.39 -16.02
C GLY A 172 -7.36 -18.55 -16.77
N LEU A 173 -7.33 -18.93 -18.07
CA LEU A 173 -8.55 -19.25 -18.81
C LEU A 173 -9.29 -20.46 -18.21
N ALA A 174 -8.56 -21.56 -17.95
CA ALA A 174 -9.15 -22.76 -17.34
C ALA A 174 -9.71 -22.46 -15.94
N ALA A 175 -8.97 -21.67 -15.15
CA ALA A 175 -9.38 -21.22 -13.82
C ALA A 175 -10.63 -20.32 -13.86
N THR A 176 -10.79 -19.47 -14.88
CA THR A 176 -12.01 -18.64 -15.00
C THR A 176 -13.23 -19.48 -15.43
N LEU A 177 -13.03 -20.51 -16.27
CA LEU A 177 -14.12 -21.36 -16.73
C LEU A 177 -14.74 -22.21 -15.61
N THR A 178 -13.98 -22.57 -14.55
CA THR A 178 -14.57 -23.27 -13.38
C THR A 178 -15.62 -22.44 -12.66
N PHE A 179 -15.59 -21.11 -12.83
CA PHE A 179 -16.55 -20.20 -12.24
C PHE A 179 -17.81 -20.01 -13.12
N ILE A 180 -17.76 -20.36 -14.41
CA ILE A 180 -18.90 -20.24 -15.34
C ILE A 180 -19.95 -21.33 -15.07
N ASP A 181 -19.53 -22.57 -14.76
CA ASP A 181 -20.45 -23.67 -14.43
C ASP A 181 -21.28 -23.40 -13.16
N PHE A 182 -20.87 -22.42 -12.34
CA PHE A 182 -21.59 -22.00 -11.14
C PHE A 182 -22.78 -21.06 -11.44
N PHE A 183 -22.75 -20.29 -12.54
CA PHE A 183 -23.80 -19.34 -12.87
C PHE A 183 -25.03 -19.99 -13.54
N ASP A 184 -24.87 -21.12 -14.24
CA ASP A 184 -25.98 -21.79 -14.96
C ASP A 184 -26.87 -22.68 -14.07
N THR A 185 -26.58 -22.84 -12.76
CA THR A 185 -27.38 -23.71 -11.87
C THR A 185 -28.33 -22.95 -10.92
N ASN A 186 -28.33 -21.61 -10.89
CA ASN A 186 -29.27 -20.82 -10.07
C ASN A 186 -30.42 -20.15 -10.85
N THR A 187 -30.67 -20.53 -12.11
CA THR A 187 -31.99 -20.32 -12.71
C THR A 187 -32.95 -21.46 -12.34
N GLN A 188 -33.47 -21.44 -11.12
CA GLN A 188 -34.75 -22.06 -10.70
C GLN A 188 -35.08 -21.54 -9.29
N ARG A 189 -36.25 -20.97 -8.98
CA ARG A 189 -37.58 -20.99 -9.59
C ARG A 189 -38.37 -19.77 -9.11
N THR A 190 -39.35 -19.36 -9.93
CA THR A 190 -40.56 -18.57 -9.64
C THR A 190 -41.01 -18.50 -8.19
#